data_AF-A0A6G1KE92-F1
#
_entry.id   AF-A0A6G1KE92-F1
#
_cell.length_a   1.000
_cell.length_b   1.000
_cell.length_c   1.000
_cell.angle_alpha   90.00
_cell.angle_beta   90.00
_cell.angle_gamma   90.00
#
_symmetry.space_group_name_H-M   'P 1'
#
loop_
_entity.id
_entity.type
_entity.pdbx_description
1 polymer ?
#
loop_
_entity_poly.entity_id
_entity_poly.type
_entity_poly.pdbx_seq_one_letter_code
_entity_poly.pdbx_strand_id
1 'polypeptide(L)'
;MHDCQRIIKVLKDDPERKWGFVIYRCTYGDDAAWERFMTHMKMRTRLNLRRVEDYDIYSRLAWTVIEDPKLDEADDDVVRERFAQWTKTETDYSFGTARHQACVLVRKRYLDSVLAGPPPEKFDAKSEGYLELVSLHRDEGWTFVGASALLPRIYTLLEGPGWHNFALKRGIANP
;
A
#
# COMPACT_ATOMS: atom_id res chain seq x y z
N MET A 1 -17.40 5.49 3.98
CA MET A 1 -17.22 5.67 2.51
C MET A 1 -16.73 7.08 2.17
N HIS A 2 -16.03 7.76 3.09
CA HIS A 2 -15.38 9.06 2.83
C HIS A 2 -14.02 8.90 2.16
N ASP A 3 -13.34 7.77 2.39
CA ASP A 3 -12.02 7.47 1.83
C ASP A 3 -11.98 7.59 0.30
N CYS A 4 -12.96 7.00 -0.38
CA CYS A 4 -13.05 7.08 -1.83
C CYS A 4 -13.32 8.51 -2.33
N GLN A 5 -14.06 9.34 -1.59
CA GLN A 5 -14.37 10.72 -2.02
C GLN A 5 -13.10 11.59 -2.12
N ARG A 6 -12.15 11.39 -1.19
CA ARG A 6 -10.87 12.11 -1.22
C ARG A 6 -10.06 11.71 -2.45
N ILE A 7 -9.94 10.40 -2.70
CA ILE A 7 -9.27 9.84 -3.88
C ILE A 7 -9.93 10.37 -5.17
N ILE A 8 -11.26 10.33 -5.27
CA ILE A 8 -12.00 10.85 -6.43
C ILE A 8 -11.67 12.32 -6.67
N LYS A 9 -11.66 13.15 -5.62
CA LYS A 9 -11.35 14.58 -5.74
C LYS A 9 -9.95 14.79 -6.31
N VAL A 10 -8.95 14.17 -5.69
CA VAL A 10 -7.55 14.30 -6.08
C VAL A 10 -7.31 13.86 -7.51
N LEU A 11 -7.97 12.78 -7.91
CA LEU A 11 -7.84 12.27 -9.27
C LEU A 11 -8.74 13.02 -10.29
N LYS A 12 -9.75 13.80 -9.87
CA LYS A 12 -10.48 14.69 -10.78
C LYS A 12 -9.66 15.94 -11.12
N ASP A 13 -8.88 16.42 -10.15
CA ASP A 13 -8.00 17.58 -10.32
C ASP A 13 -6.83 17.28 -11.27
N ASP A 14 -6.49 15.99 -11.45
CA ASP A 14 -5.41 15.53 -12.32
C ASP A 14 -5.79 14.19 -12.99
N PRO A 15 -6.26 14.21 -14.25
CA PRO A 15 -6.75 13.02 -14.94
C PRO A 15 -5.71 11.91 -15.16
N GLU A 16 -4.44 12.29 -15.35
CA GLU A 16 -3.32 11.36 -15.62
C GLU A 16 -2.78 10.73 -14.33
N ARG A 17 -3.18 11.26 -13.18
CA ARG A 17 -2.70 10.82 -11.87
C ARG A 17 -3.04 9.36 -11.61
N LYS A 18 -2.04 8.64 -11.13
CA LYS A 18 -2.20 7.30 -10.56
C LYS A 18 -2.33 7.38 -9.05
N TRP A 19 -2.99 6.39 -8.45
CA TRP A 19 -3.03 6.24 -7.00
C TRP A 19 -2.74 4.80 -6.57
N GLY A 20 -2.69 4.56 -5.26
CA GLY A 20 -2.23 3.32 -4.65
C GLY A 20 -0.76 3.40 -4.21
N PHE A 21 -0.27 2.35 -3.58
CA PHE A 21 1.10 2.27 -3.09
C PHE A 21 2.05 1.65 -4.09
N VAL A 22 3.35 1.97 -3.97
CA VAL A 22 4.42 1.17 -4.57
C VAL A 22 4.70 -0.03 -3.67
N ILE A 23 4.82 -1.21 -4.26
CA ILE A 23 5.02 -2.48 -3.57
C ILE A 23 6.42 -2.99 -3.87
N TYR A 24 7.24 -3.19 -2.85
CA TYR A 24 8.54 -3.84 -2.96
C TYR A 24 8.40 -5.31 -2.62
N ARG A 25 8.73 -6.17 -3.58
CA ARG A 25 8.81 -7.61 -3.37
C ARG A 25 10.14 -7.93 -2.70
N CYS A 26 10.08 -8.45 -1.47
CA CYS A 26 11.26 -8.80 -0.67
C CYS A 26 11.26 -10.29 -0.29
N THR A 27 10.70 -11.12 -1.18
CA THR A 27 10.63 -12.57 -1.03
C THR A 27 10.58 -13.24 -2.40
N TYR A 28 11.55 -14.10 -2.71
CA TYR A 28 11.70 -14.71 -4.04
C TYR A 28 11.66 -16.24 -4.06
N GLY A 29 11.43 -16.88 -2.91
CA GLY A 29 11.42 -18.36 -2.80
C GLY A 29 10.19 -19.08 -3.34
N ASP A 30 9.08 -18.39 -3.61
CA ASP A 30 7.83 -19.00 -4.10
C ASP A 30 7.01 -18.00 -4.93
N ASP A 31 7.18 -18.03 -6.26
CA ASP A 31 6.44 -17.21 -7.21
C ASP A 31 4.94 -17.55 -7.23
N ALA A 32 4.57 -18.80 -7.00
CA ALA A 32 3.17 -19.19 -6.99
C ALA A 32 2.44 -18.59 -5.77
N ALA A 33 3.10 -18.52 -4.61
CA ALA A 33 2.59 -17.82 -3.44
C ALA A 33 2.52 -16.31 -3.66
N TRP A 34 3.53 -15.72 -4.32
CA TRP A 34 3.50 -14.31 -4.72
C TRP A 34 2.30 -13.97 -5.62
N GLU A 35 2.03 -14.78 -6.64
CA GLU A 35 0.89 -14.57 -7.54
C GLU A 35 -0.46 -14.70 -6.81
N ARG A 36 -0.59 -15.67 -5.88
CA ARG A 36 -1.79 -15.79 -5.03
C ARG A 36 -1.96 -14.57 -4.16
N PHE A 37 -0.87 -14.06 -3.57
CA PHE A 37 -0.88 -12.85 -2.75
C PHE A 37 -1.33 -11.63 -3.54
N MET A 38 -0.74 -11.39 -4.72
CA MET A 38 -1.12 -10.27 -5.57
C MET A 38 -2.56 -10.38 -6.07
N THR A 39 -3.02 -11.59 -6.40
CA THR A 39 -4.42 -11.86 -6.76
C THR A 39 -5.36 -11.52 -5.60
N HIS A 40 -5.02 -11.92 -4.38
CA HIS A 40 -5.79 -11.62 -3.17
C HIS A 40 -5.93 -10.12 -2.93
N MET A 41 -4.82 -9.38 -3.00
CA MET A 41 -4.79 -7.93 -2.80
C MET A 41 -5.61 -7.18 -3.86
N LYS A 42 -5.46 -7.57 -5.13
CA LYS A 42 -6.23 -7.00 -6.26
C LYS A 42 -7.72 -7.25 -6.09
N MET A 43 -8.11 -8.49 -5.80
CA MET A 43 -9.52 -8.87 -5.64
C MET A 43 -10.16 -8.15 -4.46
N ARG A 44 -9.50 -8.14 -3.30
CA ARG A 44 -9.97 -7.44 -2.11
C ARG A 44 -10.14 -5.94 -2.36
N THR A 45 -9.14 -5.31 -2.98
CA THR A 45 -9.23 -3.87 -3.31
C THR A 45 -10.38 -3.62 -4.26
N ARG A 46 -10.56 -4.44 -5.31
CA ARG A 46 -11.71 -4.33 -6.21
C ARG A 46 -13.03 -4.40 -5.44
N LEU A 47 -13.18 -5.35 -4.51
CA LEU A 47 -14.38 -5.49 -3.69
C LEU A 47 -14.61 -4.30 -2.76
N ASN A 48 -13.54 -3.75 -2.16
CA ASN A 48 -13.61 -2.54 -1.34
C ASN A 48 -14.10 -1.32 -2.14
N LEU A 49 -13.75 -1.24 -3.43
CA LEU A 49 -14.10 -0.11 -4.30
C LEU A 49 -15.42 -0.28 -5.07
N ARG A 50 -16.00 -1.49 -5.14
CA ARG A 50 -17.26 -1.76 -5.87
C ARG A 50 -18.45 -0.91 -5.44
N ARG A 51 -18.41 -0.33 -4.23
CA ARG A 51 -19.48 0.51 -3.68
C ARG A 51 -19.40 1.97 -4.15
N VAL A 52 -18.45 2.30 -5.03
CA VAL A 52 -18.25 3.63 -5.60
C VAL A 52 -18.83 3.65 -7.01
N GLU A 53 -20.06 4.14 -7.14
CA GLU A 53 -20.81 4.10 -8.42
C GLU A 53 -20.43 5.26 -9.38
N ASP A 54 -19.98 6.40 -8.84
CA ASP A 54 -19.86 7.65 -9.60
C ASP A 54 -18.49 7.92 -10.26
N TYR A 55 -17.50 7.06 -10.00
CA TYR A 55 -16.16 7.25 -10.55
C TYR A 55 -15.35 5.96 -10.51
N ASP A 56 -14.89 5.47 -11.67
CA ASP A 56 -14.03 4.29 -11.75
C ASP A 56 -12.60 4.62 -11.28
N ILE A 57 -12.43 4.78 -9.98
CA ILE A 57 -11.12 4.97 -9.36
C ILE A 57 -10.26 3.71 -9.49
N TYR A 58 -10.87 2.52 -9.64
CA TYR A 58 -10.10 1.29 -9.79
C TYR A 58 -9.30 1.28 -11.09
N SER A 59 -9.84 1.84 -12.18
CA SER A 59 -9.11 1.98 -13.46
C SER A 59 -7.78 2.73 -13.35
N ARG A 60 -7.63 3.61 -12.35
CA ARG A 60 -6.43 4.42 -12.11
C ARG A 60 -5.58 3.94 -10.93
N LEU A 61 -5.96 2.82 -10.32
CA LEU A 61 -5.16 2.18 -9.28
C LEU A 61 -3.92 1.53 -9.92
N ALA A 62 -2.74 1.99 -9.53
CA ALA A 62 -1.48 1.47 -10.02
C ALA A 62 -0.86 0.46 -9.05
N TRP A 63 -0.94 -0.83 -9.41
CA TRP A 63 -0.23 -1.93 -8.74
C TRP A 63 1.25 -1.96 -9.13
N THR A 64 1.98 -0.89 -8.86
CA THR A 64 3.41 -0.81 -9.18
C THR A 64 4.20 -1.69 -8.23
N VAL A 65 4.72 -2.79 -8.77
CA VAL A 65 5.61 -3.71 -8.06
C VAL A 65 7.04 -3.46 -8.52
N ILE A 66 7.96 -3.29 -7.58
CA ILE A 66 9.39 -3.26 -7.82
C ILE A 66 9.95 -4.63 -7.44
N GLU A 67 10.49 -5.32 -8.45
CA GLU A 67 11.14 -6.63 -8.31
C GLU A 67 12.62 -6.50 -8.67
N ASP A 68 13.48 -6.85 -7.72
CA ASP A 68 14.93 -6.95 -7.87
C ASP A 68 15.36 -8.04 -6.87
N PRO A 69 15.94 -9.18 -7.31
CA PRO A 69 16.36 -10.26 -6.42
C PRO A 69 17.30 -9.81 -5.28
N LYS A 70 17.98 -8.66 -5.43
CA LYS A 70 18.80 -8.05 -4.36
C LYS A 70 17.96 -7.50 -3.19
N LEU A 71 16.65 -7.46 -3.34
CA LEU A 71 15.70 -7.06 -2.31
C LEU A 71 15.22 -8.23 -1.47
N ASP A 72 15.64 -9.47 -1.77
CA ASP A 72 15.30 -10.62 -0.94
C ASP A 72 15.79 -10.38 0.49
N GLU A 73 14.85 -10.45 1.43
CA GLU A 73 15.09 -10.16 2.85
C GLU A 73 15.70 -8.78 3.17
N ALA A 74 15.67 -7.81 2.23
CA ALA A 74 16.26 -6.49 2.45
C ALA A 74 15.64 -5.75 3.63
N ASP A 75 16.48 -5.01 4.37
CA ASP A 75 16.07 -4.14 5.47
C ASP A 75 15.24 -2.93 5.00
N ASP A 76 14.45 -2.37 5.92
CA ASP A 76 13.56 -1.22 5.62
C ASP A 76 14.35 -0.02 5.11
N ASP A 77 15.58 0.17 5.57
CA ASP A 77 16.48 1.24 5.14
C ASP A 77 16.90 1.11 3.68
N VAL A 78 17.19 -0.12 3.23
CA VAL A 78 17.53 -0.41 1.84
C VAL A 78 16.32 -0.14 0.96
N VAL A 79 15.14 -0.64 1.36
CA VAL A 79 13.90 -0.41 0.61
C VAL A 79 13.52 1.07 0.58
N ARG A 80 13.68 1.80 1.70
CA ARG A 80 13.43 3.24 1.76
C ARG A 80 14.33 4.01 0.82
N GLU A 81 15.61 3.68 0.74
CA GLU A 81 16.53 4.33 -0.20
C GLU A 81 16.11 4.05 -1.65
N ARG A 82 15.74 2.81 -1.98
CA ARG A 82 15.21 2.47 -3.31
C ARG A 82 13.91 3.22 -3.62
N PHE A 83 13.05 3.42 -2.62
CA PHE A 83 11.83 4.21 -2.76
C PHE A 83 12.11 5.70 -2.94
N ALA A 84 13.06 6.26 -2.20
CA ALA A 84 13.53 7.63 -2.39
C ALA A 84 14.14 7.86 -3.78
N GLN A 85 14.78 6.85 -4.37
CA GLN A 85 15.26 6.91 -5.75
C GLN A 85 14.10 6.84 -6.75
N TRP A 86 13.17 5.90 -6.56
CA TRP A 86 11.99 5.76 -7.41
C TRP A 86 11.15 7.04 -7.47
N THR A 87 10.88 7.66 -6.30
CA THR A 87 10.12 8.91 -6.22
C THR A 87 10.77 10.07 -6.99
N LYS A 88 12.11 10.11 -7.12
CA LYS A 88 12.82 11.12 -7.92
C LYS A 88 12.72 10.87 -9.42
N THR A 89 12.52 9.62 -9.84
CA THR A 89 12.39 9.24 -11.25
C THR A 89 10.96 9.31 -11.77
N GLU A 90 9.99 9.29 -10.87
CA GLU A 90 8.59 9.38 -11.23
C GLU A 90 8.27 10.80 -11.72
N THR A 91 7.77 10.90 -12.94
CA THR A 91 7.41 12.18 -13.57
C THR A 91 5.99 12.64 -13.22
N ASP A 92 5.27 11.85 -12.42
CA ASP A 92 3.94 12.21 -11.92
C ASP A 92 4.10 13.45 -11.01
N TYR A 93 3.46 14.56 -11.40
CA TYR A 93 3.62 15.91 -10.83
C TYR A 93 3.12 16.02 -9.36
N SER A 94 2.81 14.89 -8.73
CA SER A 94 2.03 14.77 -7.51
C SER A 94 2.85 14.22 -6.34
N PHE A 95 3.96 14.87 -5.99
CA PHE A 95 4.78 14.55 -4.79
C PHE A 95 4.01 14.56 -3.46
N GLY A 96 2.73 14.96 -3.43
CA GLY A 96 1.90 15.09 -2.22
C GLY A 96 0.95 13.93 -1.89
N THR A 97 0.89 12.86 -2.69
CA THR A 97 -0.03 11.74 -2.41
C THR A 97 0.61 10.64 -1.56
N ALA A 98 -0.23 9.82 -0.93
CA ALA A 98 0.21 8.67 -0.14
C ALA A 98 1.18 7.73 -0.90
N ARG A 99 1.03 7.65 -2.23
CA ARG A 99 1.90 6.91 -3.15
C ARG A 99 3.37 7.32 -3.09
N HIS A 100 3.64 8.60 -2.84
CA HIS A 100 4.99 9.17 -2.77
C HIS A 100 5.46 9.38 -1.32
N GLN A 101 4.56 9.26 -0.34
CA GLN A 101 4.89 9.36 1.08
C GLN A 101 5.36 8.04 1.68
N ALA A 102 4.87 6.90 1.18
CA ALA A 102 5.25 5.59 1.69
C ALA A 102 5.12 4.47 0.67
N CYS A 103 5.82 3.37 0.94
CA CYS A 103 5.75 2.14 0.15
C CYS A 103 5.36 0.94 1.02
N VAL A 104 4.84 -0.10 0.37
CA VAL A 104 4.54 -1.40 0.98
C VAL A 104 5.73 -2.31 0.80
N LEU A 105 6.17 -2.95 1.88
CA LEU A 105 7.28 -3.90 1.87
C LEU A 105 6.72 -5.31 2.12
N VAL A 106 6.93 -6.23 1.19
CA VAL A 106 6.37 -7.59 1.27
C VAL A 106 7.48 -8.61 1.44
N ARG A 107 7.79 -8.91 2.71
CA ARG A 107 8.60 -10.07 3.12
C ARG A 107 7.74 -11.32 3.23
N LYS A 108 8.40 -12.48 3.30
CA LYS A 108 7.74 -13.79 3.44
C LYS A 108 6.70 -13.83 4.56
N ARG A 109 7.03 -13.30 5.76
CA ARG A 109 6.10 -13.29 6.91
C ARG A 109 4.77 -12.58 6.62
N TYR A 110 4.80 -11.47 5.87
CA TYR A 110 3.60 -10.69 5.56
C TYR A 110 2.78 -11.35 4.47
N LEU A 111 3.45 -11.86 3.44
CA LEU A 111 2.84 -12.67 2.39
C LEU A 111 2.09 -13.85 3.00
N ASP A 112 2.78 -14.63 3.84
CA ASP A 112 2.21 -15.80 4.51
C ASP A 112 1.03 -15.41 5.41
N SER A 113 1.12 -14.30 6.15
CA SER A 113 0.02 -13.80 7.00
C SER A 113 -1.23 -13.47 6.19
N VAL A 114 -1.07 -12.81 5.03
CA VAL A 114 -2.20 -12.41 4.18
C VAL A 114 -2.87 -13.62 3.54
N LEU A 115 -2.09 -14.64 3.16
CA LEU A 115 -2.61 -15.89 2.60
C LEU A 115 -3.24 -16.81 3.65
N ALA A 116 -2.77 -16.75 4.90
CA ALA A 116 -3.35 -17.50 6.01
C ALA A 116 -4.64 -16.86 6.56
N GLY A 117 -4.80 -15.54 6.38
CA GLY A 117 -5.97 -14.79 6.78
C GLY A 117 -7.23 -15.09 5.96
N PRO A 118 -8.33 -14.37 6.21
CA PRO A 118 -9.60 -14.59 5.52
C PRO A 118 -9.47 -14.37 4.00
N PRO A 119 -10.29 -15.05 3.18
CA PRO A 119 -10.32 -14.86 1.73
C PRO A 119 -10.68 -13.41 1.36
N PRO A 120 -10.37 -12.94 0.13
CA PRO A 120 -10.47 -11.52 -0.25
C PRO A 120 -11.90 -10.95 -0.14
N GLU A 121 -12.93 -11.80 -0.17
CA GLU A 121 -14.34 -11.43 0.01
C GLU A 121 -14.72 -11.10 1.45
N LYS A 122 -13.92 -11.51 2.44
CA LYS A 122 -14.20 -11.31 3.85
C LYS A 122 -13.28 -10.26 4.44
N PHE A 123 -13.85 -9.23 5.05
CA PHE A 123 -13.08 -8.25 5.79
C PHE A 123 -12.34 -8.92 6.95
N ASP A 124 -11.05 -8.68 7.05
CA ASP A 124 -10.22 -9.22 8.13
C ASP A 124 -10.37 -8.35 9.38
N ALA A 125 -11.42 -8.61 10.15
CA ALA A 125 -11.72 -7.87 11.38
C ALA A 125 -10.70 -8.13 12.50
N LYS A 126 -9.92 -9.21 12.40
CA LYS A 126 -8.91 -9.59 13.40
C LYS A 126 -7.50 -9.14 13.02
N SER A 127 -7.33 -8.53 11.84
CA SER A 127 -6.03 -8.15 11.29
C SER A 127 -5.03 -9.32 11.25
N GLU A 128 -5.50 -10.51 10.90
CA GLU A 128 -4.68 -11.71 10.72
C GLU A 128 -3.67 -11.55 9.58
N GLY A 129 -4.09 -10.91 8.48
CA GLY A 129 -3.24 -10.51 7.36
C GLY A 129 -2.82 -9.05 7.47
N TYR A 130 -1.52 -8.82 7.62
CA TYR A 130 -0.96 -7.49 7.75
C TYR A 130 0.24 -7.29 6.81
N LEU A 131 0.49 -6.04 6.50
CA LEU A 131 1.56 -5.58 5.62
C LEU A 131 2.38 -4.54 6.34
N GLU A 132 3.63 -4.43 5.94
CA GLU A 132 4.53 -3.38 6.40
C GLU A 132 4.47 -2.19 5.45
N LEU A 133 4.26 -1.01 6.04
CA LEU A 133 4.28 0.27 5.34
C LEU A 133 5.48 1.07 5.85
N VAL A 134 6.36 1.47 4.95
CA VAL A 134 7.60 2.19 5.25
C VAL A 134 7.47 3.62 4.75
N SER A 135 7.65 4.60 5.64
CA SER A 135 7.65 6.02 5.24
C SER A 135 8.91 6.34 4.43
N LEU A 136 8.75 7.24 3.46
CA LEU A 136 9.85 7.92 2.78
C LEU A 136 10.78 8.63 3.76
N HIS A 137 10.21 9.20 4.82
CA HIS A 137 10.92 9.94 5.85
C HIS A 137 11.42 8.98 6.94
N ARG A 138 12.74 8.88 7.07
CA ARG A 138 13.40 7.95 8.00
C ARG A 138 12.97 8.16 9.46
N ASP A 139 12.70 9.39 9.87
CA ASP A 139 12.26 9.76 11.22
C ASP A 139 10.80 9.36 11.53
N GLU A 140 9.98 9.13 10.51
CA GLU A 140 8.62 8.58 10.67
C GLU A 140 8.62 7.04 10.78
N GLY A 141 9.67 6.39 10.28
CA GLY A 141 9.90 4.96 10.44
C GLY A 141 9.00 4.08 9.56
N TRP A 142 8.41 3.05 10.17
CA TRP A 142 7.52 2.08 9.53
C TRP A 142 6.37 1.73 10.48
N THR A 143 5.30 1.13 9.94
CA THR A 143 4.18 0.58 10.72
C THR A 143 3.60 -0.66 10.03
N PHE A 144 2.87 -1.49 10.78
CA PHE A 144 2.03 -2.53 10.19
C PHE A 144 0.61 -2.00 9.95
N VAL A 145 0.01 -2.47 8.86
CA VAL A 145 -1.38 -2.16 8.51
C VAL A 145 -2.09 -3.43 8.07
N GLY A 146 -3.34 -3.60 8.49
CA GLY A 146 -4.16 -4.71 8.02
C GLY A 146 -4.35 -4.64 6.50
N ALA A 147 -4.16 -5.76 5.81
CA ALA A 147 -4.28 -5.82 4.34
C ALA A 147 -5.67 -5.37 3.86
N SER A 148 -6.71 -5.56 4.69
CA SER A 148 -8.08 -5.09 4.42
C SER A 148 -8.28 -3.59 4.48
N ALA A 149 -7.43 -2.88 5.22
CA ALA A 149 -7.51 -1.45 5.40
C ALA A 149 -6.58 -0.67 4.46
N LEU A 150 -5.58 -1.34 3.86
CA LEU A 150 -4.55 -0.69 3.04
C LEU A 150 -5.15 0.25 1.97
N LEU A 151 -6.09 -0.26 1.18
CA LEU A 151 -6.81 0.51 0.16
C LEU A 151 -8.33 0.37 0.36
N PRO A 152 -9.08 1.49 0.38
CA PRO A 152 -8.63 2.89 0.25
C PRO A 152 -8.27 3.59 1.57
N ARG A 153 -8.55 2.97 2.72
CA ARG A 153 -8.58 3.68 4.02
C ARG A 153 -7.22 4.24 4.44
N ILE A 154 -6.19 3.40 4.54
CA ILE A 154 -4.85 3.85 4.94
C ILE A 154 -4.27 4.84 3.93
N TYR A 155 -4.48 4.60 2.63
CA TYR A 155 -4.07 5.55 1.59
C TYR A 155 -4.65 6.96 1.82
N THR A 156 -5.94 7.04 2.14
CA THR A 156 -6.63 8.31 2.40
C THR A 156 -6.11 8.99 3.67
N LEU A 157 -5.91 8.22 4.75
CA LEU A 157 -5.37 8.73 6.00
C LEU A 157 -3.96 9.30 5.80
N LEU A 158 -3.15 8.66 4.97
CA LEU A 158 -1.80 9.14 4.67
C LEU A 158 -1.82 10.42 3.82
N GLU A 159 -2.62 10.48 2.76
CA GLU A 159 -2.81 11.69 1.92
C GLU A 159 -3.37 12.91 2.71
N GLY A 160 -3.96 12.65 3.88
CA GLY A 160 -4.40 13.64 4.86
C GLY A 160 -3.26 14.28 5.65
N PRO A 161 -3.41 14.41 6.98
CA PRO A 161 -2.35 14.87 7.89
C PRO A 161 -1.08 14.00 7.95
N GLY A 162 -0.87 13.05 7.03
CA GLY A 162 0.31 12.19 7.00
C GLY A 162 0.28 11.03 7.97
N TRP A 163 1.49 10.57 8.34
CA TRP A 163 1.74 9.39 9.19
C TRP A 163 0.97 9.41 10.52
N HIS A 164 0.79 10.60 11.10
CA HIS A 164 0.17 10.81 12.40
C HIS A 164 -1.31 10.41 12.49
N ASN A 165 -1.98 10.15 11.37
CA ASN A 165 -3.38 9.73 11.40
C ASN A 165 -3.59 8.27 11.84
N PHE A 166 -2.59 7.41 11.68
CA PHE A 166 -2.75 5.98 11.93
C PHE A 166 -1.49 5.28 12.48
N ALA A 167 -0.31 5.90 12.35
CA ALA A 167 0.94 5.39 12.89
C ALA A 167 1.38 6.22 14.11
N LEU A 168 1.63 5.57 15.24
CA LEU A 168 2.28 6.22 16.38
C LEU A 168 3.77 6.39 16.09
N LYS A 169 4.42 7.40 16.69
CA LYS A 169 5.84 7.79 16.49
C LYS A 169 6.90 6.72 16.84
N ARG A 170 6.52 5.45 17.00
CA ARG A 170 7.40 4.30 17.31
C ARG A 170 6.94 2.97 16.68
N GLY A 171 6.19 3.01 15.57
CA GLY A 171 5.78 1.79 14.84
C GLY A 171 4.72 0.94 15.54
N ILE A 172 4.01 1.51 16.52
CA ILE A 172 2.82 0.90 17.12
C ILE A 172 1.61 1.50 16.38
N ALA A 173 0.82 0.68 15.70
CA ALA A 173 -0.40 1.15 15.06
C ALA A 173 -1.41 1.62 16.11
N ASN A 174 -2.17 2.67 15.81
CA ASN A 174 -3.33 3.04 16.64
C ASN A 174 -4.42 1.96 16.42
N PRO A 175 -4.94 1.32 17.48
CA PRO A 175 -5.96 0.28 17.34
C PRO A 175 -7.24 0.77 16.63
#